data_AF-A0A6V8KDI6-F1
#
_entry.id   AF-A0A6V8KDI6-F1
#
_cell.length_a   1.000
_cell.length_b   1.000
_cell.length_c   1.000
_cell.angle_alpha   90.00
_cell.angle_beta   90.00
_cell.angle_gamma   90.00
#
_symmetry.space_group_name_H-M   'P 1'
#
loop_
_entity.id
_entity.type
_entity.pdbx_description
1 polymer ?
#
loop_
_entity_poly.entity_id
_entity_poly.type
_entity_poly.pdbx_seq_one_letter_code
_entity_poly.pdbx_strand_id
1 'polypeptide(L)'
;MAVPFGVGGPVMRRSLSPIDGGSGGGKAGAATVTGMTDETRIALRNYDWLIRNRHEIELAWDSHTLVDHSGGYDLDMLCQEGFTPATDGDWRNRAD
;
A
#
# COMPACT_ATOMS: atom_id res chain seq x y z
N MET A 1 12.07 44.35 -46.08
CA MET A 1 12.62 43.07 -46.55
C MET A 1 11.50 42.04 -46.51
N ALA A 2 11.39 41.20 -47.53
CA ALA A 2 10.22 40.41 -47.93
C ALA A 2 9.89 39.17 -47.06
N VAL A 3 8.61 38.78 -47.05
CA VAL A 3 7.99 37.49 -46.63
C VAL A 3 8.34 36.36 -47.64
N PRO A 4 8.13 35.02 -47.44
CA PRO A 4 6.97 34.39 -46.77
C PRO A 4 7.08 32.97 -46.14
N PHE A 5 5.97 32.59 -45.49
CA PHE A 5 5.41 31.26 -45.22
C PHE A 5 5.94 30.08 -46.06
N GLY A 6 6.31 28.97 -45.39
CA GLY A 6 6.33 27.61 -45.95
C GLY A 6 5.57 26.68 -45.00
N VAL A 7 4.36 26.23 -45.35
CA VAL A 7 4.05 24.97 -46.06
C VAL A 7 4.53 23.73 -45.29
N GLY A 8 3.55 22.93 -44.87
CA GLY A 8 3.72 21.72 -44.09
C GLY A 8 4.51 20.62 -44.80
N GLY A 9 5.24 19.85 -43.98
CA GLY A 9 5.82 18.56 -44.32
C GLY A 9 5.22 17.45 -43.44
N PRO A 10 5.12 16.21 -43.94
CA PRO A 10 4.22 15.20 -43.41
C PRO A 10 4.72 14.54 -42.12
N VAL A 11 3.75 14.19 -41.27
CA VAL A 11 3.89 13.30 -40.10
C VAL A 11 4.54 11.97 -40.50
N MET A 12 5.79 11.77 -40.08
CA MET A 12 6.44 10.46 -40.13
C MET A 12 5.85 9.56 -39.05
N ARG A 13 4.82 8.81 -39.44
CA ARG A 13 4.33 7.60 -38.76
C ARG A 13 5.44 6.55 -38.75
N ARG A 14 6.24 6.53 -37.69
CA ARG A 14 7.25 5.50 -37.47
C ARG A 14 6.57 4.25 -36.93
N SER A 15 6.38 3.31 -37.84
CA SER A 15 5.84 1.98 -37.59
C SER A 15 6.71 1.21 -36.58
N LEU A 16 6.01 0.37 -35.81
CA LEU A 16 6.39 -0.32 -34.58
C LEU A 16 7.57 -1.29 -34.71
N SER A 17 8.35 -1.41 -33.62
CA SER A 17 8.91 -2.70 -33.22
C SER A 17 8.02 -3.26 -32.10
N PRO A 18 7.58 -4.53 -32.16
CA PRO A 18 6.92 -5.17 -31.03
C PRO A 18 7.93 -5.34 -29.90
N ILE A 19 7.63 -4.78 -28.74
CA ILE A 19 8.30 -5.12 -27.49
C ILE A 19 7.85 -6.51 -27.07
N ASP A 20 8.61 -7.53 -27.45
CA ASP A 20 8.58 -8.84 -26.82
C ASP A 20 9.50 -8.77 -25.59
N GLY A 21 8.93 -8.93 -24.40
CA GLY A 21 9.68 -8.77 -23.15
C GLY A 21 8.77 -8.96 -21.95
N GLY A 22 8.60 -10.22 -21.56
CA GLY A 22 7.65 -10.66 -20.55
C GLY A 22 7.72 -9.92 -19.22
N SER A 23 6.54 -9.60 -18.70
CA SER A 23 6.34 -9.32 -17.28
C SER A 23 5.74 -10.57 -16.65
N GLY A 24 6.62 -11.43 -16.14
CA GLY A 24 6.25 -12.39 -15.12
C GLY A 24 6.00 -11.66 -13.80
N GLY A 25 5.12 -12.24 -12.98
CA GLY A 25 4.94 -11.84 -11.58
C GLY A 25 3.80 -10.83 -11.39
N GLY A 26 2.70 -11.13 -10.71
CA GLY A 26 2.40 -12.28 -9.90
C GLY A 26 0.95 -12.65 -10.05
N LYS A 27 0.67 -13.94 -9.91
CA LYS A 27 -0.63 -14.32 -9.38
C LYS A 27 -0.78 -13.53 -8.09
N ALA A 28 -1.80 -12.69 -7.99
CA ALA A 28 -2.35 -12.32 -6.71
C ALA A 28 -2.74 -13.66 -6.07
N GLY A 29 -1.79 -14.25 -5.34
CA GLY A 29 -2.06 -15.41 -4.52
C GLY A 29 -3.15 -14.92 -3.60
N ALA A 30 -4.36 -15.44 -3.79
CA ALA A 30 -5.39 -15.33 -2.78
C ALA A 30 -4.73 -15.90 -1.51
N ALA A 31 -4.28 -15.01 -0.63
CA ALA A 31 -3.65 -15.37 0.62
C ALA A 31 -4.75 -16.06 1.42
N THR A 32 -4.82 -17.39 1.31
CA THR A 32 -5.61 -18.19 2.22
C THR A 32 -5.07 -17.89 3.61
N VAL A 33 -5.96 -17.57 4.57
CA VAL A 33 -5.64 -17.12 5.95
C VAL A 33 -4.67 -18.06 6.69
N THR A 34 -4.49 -19.29 6.18
CA THR A 34 -3.50 -20.28 6.61
C THR A 34 -2.03 -19.87 6.41
N GLY A 35 -1.72 -18.89 5.55
CA GLY A 35 -0.34 -18.42 5.29
C GLY A 35 0.04 -17.10 5.97
N MET A 36 -0.87 -16.50 6.75
CA MET A 36 -0.62 -15.20 7.39
C MET A 36 0.25 -15.39 8.64
N THR A 37 1.38 -14.67 8.71
CA THR A 37 2.28 -14.72 9.87
C THR A 37 1.61 -14.13 11.11
N ASP A 38 2.08 -14.52 12.30
CA ASP A 38 1.58 -13.93 13.55
C ASP A 38 1.76 -12.42 13.55
N GLU A 39 2.87 -11.93 13.01
CA GLU A 39 3.16 -10.50 12.85
C GLU A 39 2.10 -9.79 11.99
N THR A 40 1.72 -10.38 10.84
CA THR A 40 0.65 -9.82 10.01
C THR A 40 -0.70 -9.85 10.73
N ARG A 41 -0.99 -10.88 11.54
CA ARG A 41 -2.22 -10.94 12.34
C ARG A 41 -2.25 -9.86 13.43
N ILE A 42 -1.11 -9.62 14.09
CA ILE A 42 -0.93 -8.55 15.09
C ILE A 42 -1.18 -7.20 14.43
N ALA A 43 -0.53 -6.95 13.28
CA ALA A 43 -0.68 -5.71 12.52
C ALA A 43 -2.13 -5.43 12.13
N LEU A 44 -2.83 -6.43 11.59
CA LEU A 44 -4.24 -6.27 11.21
C LEU A 44 -5.17 -6.05 12.41
N ARG A 45 -4.93 -6.71 13.55
CA ARG A 45 -5.73 -6.50 14.77
C ARG A 45 -5.52 -5.11 15.36
N ASN A 46 -4.26 -4.67 15.43
CA ASN A 46 -3.92 -3.34 15.89
C ASN A 46 -4.54 -2.27 14.98
N TYR A 47 -4.45 -2.48 13.66
CA TYR A 47 -5.06 -1.57 12.68
C TYR A 47 -6.59 -1.55 12.75
N ASP A 48 -7.26 -2.71 12.85
CA ASP A 48 -8.72 -2.79 13.02
C ASP A 48 -9.18 -2.08 14.30
N TRP A 49 -8.46 -2.25 15.41
CA TRP A 49 -8.76 -1.53 16.64
C TRP A 49 -8.64 -0.02 16.46
N LEU A 50 -7.60 0.46 15.79
CA LEU A 50 -7.39 1.89 15.52
C LEU A 50 -8.54 2.47 14.68
N ILE A 51 -8.93 1.81 13.58
CA ILE A 51 -10.04 2.28 12.74
C ILE A 51 -11.35 2.39 13.55
N ARG A 52 -11.58 1.45 14.48
CA ARG A 52 -12.83 1.41 15.27
C ARG A 52 -12.85 2.39 16.44
N ASN A 53 -11.70 2.71 17.01
CA ASN A 53 -11.60 3.46 18.27
C ASN A 53 -10.97 4.86 18.11
N ARG A 54 -10.36 5.15 16.97
CA ARG A 54 -9.77 6.46 16.65
C ARG A 54 -10.44 7.05 15.42
N HIS A 55 -10.57 8.37 15.43
CA HIS A 55 -11.07 9.12 14.29
C HIS A 55 -9.87 9.55 13.42
N GLU A 56 -10.06 9.55 12.10
CA GLU A 56 -9.08 10.08 11.12
C GLU A 56 -7.74 9.31 11.10
N ILE A 57 -7.79 7.99 10.98
CA ILE A 57 -6.60 7.16 10.79
C ILE A 57 -6.21 7.14 9.31
N GLU A 58 -4.98 7.56 9.00
CA GLU A 58 -4.41 7.52 7.65
C GLU A 58 -3.11 6.71 7.63
N LEU A 59 -2.96 5.85 6.61
CA LEU A 59 -1.73 5.11 6.35
C LEU A 59 -0.89 5.89 5.32
N ALA A 60 0.13 6.58 5.81
CA ALA A 60 1.11 7.27 4.97
C ALA A 60 2.23 6.31 4.57
N TRP A 61 1.97 5.47 3.56
CA TRP A 61 2.91 4.46 3.05
C TRP A 61 4.24 5.05 2.60
N ASP A 62 4.23 6.24 1.98
CA ASP A 62 5.44 6.93 1.51
C ASP A 62 6.39 7.30 2.66
N SER A 63 5.85 7.53 3.86
CA SER A 63 6.61 7.95 5.04
C SER A 63 6.74 6.83 6.08
N HIS A 64 6.28 5.62 5.79
CA HIS A 64 6.25 4.50 6.75
C HIS A 64 5.60 4.89 8.09
N THR A 65 4.55 5.70 8.07
CA THR A 65 3.90 6.25 9.27
C THR A 65 2.39 6.04 9.21
N LEU A 66 1.78 5.70 10.35
CA LEU A 66 0.35 5.76 10.59
C LEU A 66 0.02 7.06 11.31
N VAL A 67 -0.82 7.90 10.72
CA VAL A 67 -1.18 9.21 11.26
C VAL A 67 -2.58 9.15 11.85
N ASP A 68 -2.73 9.69 13.06
CA ASP A 68 -4.00 9.96 13.72
C ASP A 68 -4.09 11.46 14.12
N HIS A 69 -5.21 11.86 14.72
CA HIS A 69 -5.39 13.22 15.22
C HIS A 69 -4.36 13.64 16.30
N SER A 70 -3.75 12.68 17.00
CA SER A 70 -2.79 12.90 18.08
C SER A 70 -1.34 13.00 17.57
N GLY A 71 -1.05 12.49 16.37
CA GLY A 71 0.28 12.51 15.75
C GLY A 71 0.51 11.34 14.78
N GLY A 72 1.78 11.05 14.51
CA GLY A 72 2.21 9.92 13.69
C GLY A 72 2.89 8.83 14.53
N TYR A 73 2.50 7.58 14.29
CA TYR A 73 3.14 6.37 14.79
C TYR A 73 3.92 5.70 13.67
N ASP A 74 5.04 5.06 13.97
CA ASP A 74 5.75 4.27 12.97
C ASP A 74 4.90 3.05 12.57
N LEU A 75 4.87 2.72 11.28
CA LEU A 75 4.11 1.59 10.75
C LEU A 75 4.56 0.26 11.37
N ASP A 76 5.84 0.13 11.75
CA ASP A 76 6.37 -1.05 12.46
C ASP A 76 5.72 -1.25 13.84
N MET A 77 5.15 -0.20 14.46
CA MET A 77 4.45 -0.33 15.74
C MET A 77 3.18 -1.18 15.61
N LEU A 78 2.58 -1.27 14.41
CA LEU A 78 1.44 -2.16 14.18
C LEU A 78 1.84 -3.62 14.38
N CYS A 79 3.07 -4.01 14.09
CA CYS A 79 3.56 -5.37 14.27
C CYS A 79 3.84 -5.72 15.74
N GLN A 80 3.79 -4.75 16.66
CA GLN A 80 4.10 -4.96 18.08
C GLN A 80 2.87 -5.40 18.88
N GLU A 81 3.03 -6.48 19.65
CA GLU A 81 2.04 -6.93 20.63
C GLU A 81 1.90 -5.88 21.75
N GLY A 82 0.65 -5.57 22.14
CA GLY A 82 0.35 -4.59 23.17
C GLY A 82 0.38 -3.13 22.71
N PHE A 83 0.68 -2.85 21.43
CA PHE A 83 0.55 -1.50 20.88
C PHE A 83 -0.88 -0.97 20.98
N THR A 84 -1.86 -1.85 20.81
CA THR A 84 -3.27 -1.56 21.10
C THR A 84 -3.86 -2.60 22.04
N PRO A 85 -4.98 -2.29 22.73
CA PRO A 85 -5.69 -3.25 23.57
C PRO A 85 -6.12 -4.53 22.83
N ALA A 86 -6.21 -4.51 21.49
CA ALA A 86 -6.57 -5.69 20.71
C ALA A 86 -5.49 -6.77 20.65
N THR A 87 -4.24 -6.41 20.92
CA THR A 87 -3.10 -7.34 20.98
C THR A 87 -2.41 -7.34 22.34
N ASP A 88 -3.05 -6.75 23.37
CA ASP A 88 -2.55 -6.78 24.74
C ASP A 88 -2.91 -8.09 25.45
N GLY A 89 -1.93 -8.69 26.13
CA GLY A 89 -2.08 -9.96 26.86
C GLY A 89 -2.30 -11.17 25.93
N ASP A 90 -3.14 -12.12 26.35
CA ASP A 90 -3.35 -13.41 25.67
C ASP A 90 -4.30 -13.31 24.46
N TRP A 91 -4.08 -12.33 23.58
CA TRP A 91 -4.97 -12.00 22.45
C TRP A 91 -5.15 -13.14 21.45
N ARG A 92 -4.18 -14.07 21.38
CA ARG A 92 -4.24 -15.26 20.52
C ARG A 92 -5.37 -16.21 20.89
N ASN A 93 -5.75 -16.27 22.17
CA ASN A 93 -6.81 -17.14 22.67
C ASN A 93 -8.15 -16.40 22.92
N ARG A 94 -8.20 -15.08 22.74
CA ARG A 94 -9.44 -14.27 22.88
C ARG A 94 -10.30 -14.26 21.62
N ALA A 95 -9.81 -14.83 20.54
CA ALA A 95 -10.51 -14.87 19.26
C ALA A 95 -11.34 -16.15 19.16
N ASP A 96 -12.46 -16.19 19.87
CA ASP A 96 -13.56 -17.14 19.68
C ASP A 96 -14.83 -16.34 19.32
#